data_AF-A0A851LTD1-F1
#
_entry.id   AF-A0A851LTD1-F1
#
_cell.length_a   1.000
_cell.length_b   1.000
_cell.length_c   1.000
_cell.angle_alpha   90.00
_cell.angle_beta   90.00
_cell.angle_gamma   90.00
#
_symmetry.space_group_name_H-M   'P 1'
#
loop_
_entity.id
_entity.type
_entity.pdbx_description
1 polymer ?
#
loop_
_entity_poly.entity_id
_entity_poly.type
_entity_poly.pdbx_seq_one_letter_code
_entity_poly.pdbx_strand_id
1 'polypeptide(L)'
;SGVTCGENVLLSYTPRTWTEAIRVWYSKSSNFKYGFGATGENVDIESYTQLIWYNSYQIGCAVAYCPRNQFNYFYVCQYCPPGNNGMQLAAPYRSGPKCADCPGHCDRGLCTNPCKHRDVFETCKNLKTLFSCDHSMVKQKCPATCRCTTEII
;
A
#
# COMPACT_ATOMS: atom_id res chain seq x y z
N SER A 1 -16.41 8.56 -10.76
CA SER A 1 -14.94 8.40 -10.77
C SER A 1 -14.58 7.43 -9.66
N GLY A 2 -13.96 6.29 -9.98
CA GLY A 2 -13.52 5.33 -8.97
C GLY A 2 -12.14 5.68 -8.41
N VAL A 3 -11.86 5.27 -7.17
CA VAL A 3 -10.54 5.35 -6.55
C VAL A 3 -9.92 3.96 -6.64
N THR A 4 -8.72 3.83 -7.19
CA THR A 4 -7.98 2.56 -7.16
C THR A 4 -7.44 2.32 -5.74
N CYS A 5 -7.60 1.10 -5.26
CA CYS A 5 -7.15 0.61 -3.96
C CYS A 5 -6.64 -0.82 -4.12
N GLY A 6 -5.73 -1.24 -3.26
CA GLY A 6 -5.22 -2.60 -3.17
C GLY A 6 -6.18 -3.48 -2.37
N GLU A 7 -5.97 -4.78 -2.38
CA GLU A 7 -6.88 -5.74 -1.76
C GLU A 7 -6.11 -6.93 -1.17
N ASN A 8 -6.43 -7.29 0.07
CA ASN A 8 -6.08 -8.59 0.63
C ASN A 8 -7.35 -9.40 0.86
N VAL A 9 -7.27 -10.70 0.57
CA VAL A 9 -8.40 -11.62 0.59
C VAL A 9 -8.07 -12.86 1.42
N LEU A 10 -9.05 -13.37 2.17
CA LEU A 10 -8.97 -14.67 2.82
C LEU A 10 -10.29 -15.42 2.67
N LEU A 11 -10.21 -16.66 2.18
CA LEU A 11 -11.30 -17.63 2.13
C LEU A 11 -11.17 -18.62 3.29
N SER A 12 -12.26 -18.89 4.01
CA SER A 12 -12.25 -19.81 5.15
C SER A 12 -13.52 -20.67 5.23
N TYR A 13 -13.37 -21.91 5.71
CA TYR A 13 -14.48 -22.84 5.98
C TYR A 13 -15.22 -22.49 7.27
N THR A 14 -14.48 -21.98 8.27
CA THR A 14 -14.99 -21.61 9.59
C THR A 14 -14.82 -20.11 9.83
N PRO A 15 -15.63 -19.50 10.71
CA PRO A 15 -15.45 -18.09 11.02
C PRO A 15 -14.08 -17.86 11.66
N ARG A 16 -13.42 -16.78 11.24
CA ARG A 16 -12.17 -16.24 11.76
C ARG A 16 -12.38 -14.86 12.38
N THR A 17 -11.59 -14.56 13.38
CA THR A 17 -11.42 -13.18 13.87
C THR A 17 -10.61 -12.36 12.85
N TRP A 18 -10.76 -11.03 12.86
CA TRP A 18 -9.92 -10.15 12.05
C TRP A 18 -8.43 -10.29 12.37
N THR A 19 -8.08 -10.55 13.64
CA THR A 19 -6.71 -10.82 14.04
C THR A 19 -6.13 -12.06 13.35
N GLU A 20 -6.90 -13.14 13.26
CA GLU A 20 -6.46 -14.33 12.52
C GLU A 20 -6.33 -14.05 11.02
N ALA A 21 -7.28 -13.33 10.42
CA ALA A 21 -7.20 -12.96 9.01
C ALA A 21 -5.93 -12.15 8.70
N ILE A 22 -5.64 -11.13 9.51
CA ILE A 22 -4.43 -10.31 9.38
C ILE A 22 -3.17 -11.15 9.59
N ARG A 23 -3.17 -12.10 10.53
CA ARG A 23 -2.04 -13.01 10.74
C ARG A 23 -1.76 -13.91 9.53
N VAL A 24 -2.79 -14.31 8.78
CA VAL A 24 -2.62 -15.09 7.54
C VAL A 24 -1.93 -14.25 6.46
N TRP A 25 -2.32 -12.99 6.28
CA TRP A 25 -1.64 -12.09 5.35
C TRP A 25 -0.23 -11.76 5.82
N TYR A 26 -0.04 -11.54 7.12
CA TYR A 26 1.26 -11.24 7.71
C TYR A 26 2.23 -12.42 7.61
N SER A 27 1.77 -13.67 7.72
CA SER A 27 2.65 -14.85 7.70
C SER A 27 3.45 -14.99 6.39
N LYS A 28 3.00 -14.35 5.30
CA LYS A 28 3.74 -14.23 4.05
C LYS A 28 5.08 -13.50 4.19
N SER A 29 5.31 -12.81 5.32
CA SER A 29 6.62 -12.24 5.68
C SER A 29 7.74 -13.28 5.65
N SER A 30 7.45 -14.57 5.90
CA SER A 30 8.45 -15.64 5.82
C SER A 30 9.06 -15.81 4.44
N ASN A 31 8.34 -15.37 3.40
CA ASN A 31 8.73 -15.47 2.00
C ASN A 31 9.36 -14.17 1.48
N PHE A 32 9.53 -13.15 2.33
CA PHE A 32 9.96 -11.82 1.93
C PHE A 32 11.29 -11.43 2.54
N LYS A 33 12.18 -10.87 1.72
CA LYS A 33 13.40 -10.21 2.18
C LYS A 33 13.46 -8.80 1.62
N TYR A 34 13.57 -7.81 2.50
CA TYR A 34 13.66 -6.40 2.10
C TYR A 34 14.84 -6.18 1.14
N GLY A 35 14.61 -5.41 0.07
CA GLY A 35 15.56 -5.14 -1.00
C GLY A 35 15.74 -6.28 -2.01
N PHE A 36 15.22 -7.47 -1.72
CA PHE A 36 15.29 -8.64 -2.60
C PHE A 36 13.91 -9.05 -3.14
N GLY A 37 12.86 -8.92 -2.32
CA GLY A 37 11.52 -9.38 -2.65
C GLY A 37 11.28 -10.83 -2.21
N ALA A 38 10.70 -11.63 -3.10
CA ALA A 38 10.33 -13.02 -2.82
C ALA A 38 11.58 -13.90 -2.66
N THR A 39 11.63 -14.72 -1.61
CA THR A 39 12.76 -15.61 -1.29
C THR A 39 12.62 -17.01 -1.91
N GLY A 40 11.56 -17.25 -2.69
CA GLY A 40 11.29 -18.50 -3.38
C GLY A 40 10.50 -18.25 -4.66
N GLU A 41 10.38 -19.29 -5.48
CA GLU A 41 9.58 -19.21 -6.70
C GLU A 41 8.09 -19.38 -6.39
N ASN A 42 7.24 -18.59 -7.06
CA ASN A 42 5.78 -18.68 -6.96
C ASN A 42 5.22 -18.58 -5.52
N VAL A 43 5.92 -17.86 -4.65
CA VAL A 43 5.47 -17.60 -3.28
C VAL A 43 4.76 -16.25 -3.19
N ASP A 44 3.64 -16.22 -2.46
CA ASP A 44 2.96 -14.97 -2.13
C ASP A 44 3.78 -14.18 -1.11
N ILE A 45 4.11 -12.94 -1.47
CA ILE A 45 4.61 -11.88 -0.59
C ILE A 45 3.69 -10.66 -0.56
N GLU A 46 2.79 -10.55 -1.54
CA GLU A 46 1.97 -9.37 -1.82
C GLU A 46 1.00 -9.08 -0.69
N SER A 47 0.43 -10.14 -0.10
CA SER A 47 -0.44 -10.01 1.08
C SER A 47 0.29 -9.34 2.25
N TYR A 48 1.57 -9.67 2.46
CA TYR A 48 2.37 -9.08 3.52
C TYR A 48 2.82 -7.66 3.15
N THR A 49 3.35 -7.45 1.94
CA THR A 49 3.84 -6.13 1.53
C THR A 49 2.73 -5.09 1.50
N GLN A 50 1.48 -5.46 1.19
CA GLN A 50 0.34 -4.55 1.28
C GLN A 50 0.06 -4.09 2.74
N LEU A 51 0.27 -4.95 3.74
CA LEU A 51 0.09 -4.57 5.14
C LEU A 51 1.11 -3.52 5.62
N ILE A 52 2.31 -3.54 5.05
CA ILE A 52 3.43 -2.68 5.44
C ILE A 52 3.74 -1.59 4.41
N TRP A 53 2.81 -1.34 3.49
CA TRP A 53 3.02 -0.42 2.39
C TRP A 53 2.94 1.04 2.86
N TYR A 54 4.02 1.80 2.69
CA TYR A 54 4.23 3.09 3.37
C TYR A 54 3.13 4.13 3.12
N ASN A 55 2.55 4.15 1.92
CA ASN A 55 1.54 5.14 1.54
C ASN A 55 0.11 4.59 1.51
N SER A 56 -0.13 3.33 1.93
CA SER A 56 -1.48 2.79 2.11
C SER A 56 -2.05 3.18 3.48
N TYR A 57 -2.52 4.43 3.60
CA TYR A 57 -2.93 5.01 4.89
C TYR A 57 -4.43 4.89 5.21
N GLN A 58 -5.25 4.41 4.29
CA GLN A 58 -6.68 4.14 4.52
C GLN A 58 -6.95 2.66 4.32
N ILE A 59 -7.80 2.10 5.18
CA ILE A 59 -8.22 0.70 5.10
C ILE A 59 -9.72 0.60 5.36
N GLY A 60 -10.38 -0.28 4.61
CA GLY A 60 -11.77 -0.69 4.85
C GLY A 60 -11.89 -2.19 4.67
N CYS A 61 -12.58 -2.87 5.59
CA CYS A 61 -12.67 -4.33 5.59
C CYS A 61 -14.10 -4.82 5.77
N ALA A 62 -14.40 -5.98 5.19
CA ALA A 62 -15.70 -6.64 5.30
C ALA A 62 -15.55 -8.16 5.29
N VAL A 63 -16.51 -8.84 5.92
CA VAL A 63 -16.65 -10.30 5.87
C VAL A 63 -18.04 -10.66 5.35
N ALA A 64 -18.11 -11.63 4.45
CA ALA A 64 -19.36 -12.20 3.96
C ALA A 64 -19.45 -13.69 4.34
N TYR A 65 -20.65 -14.12 4.75
CA TYR A 65 -21.00 -15.53 4.91
C TYR A 65 -21.67 -16.05 3.64
N CYS A 66 -21.08 -17.05 3.01
CA CYS A 66 -21.43 -17.63 1.73
C CYS A 66 -21.76 -19.13 1.87
N PRO A 67 -22.93 -19.50 2.42
CA PRO A 67 -23.23 -20.89 2.84
C PRO A 67 -23.21 -21.93 1.71
N ARG A 68 -23.39 -21.48 0.45
CA ARG A 68 -23.44 -22.36 -0.73
C ARG A 68 -22.10 -22.49 -1.45
N ASN A 69 -21.07 -21.77 -0.99
CA ASN A 69 -19.73 -21.83 -1.58
C ASN A 69 -18.87 -22.86 -0.83
N GLN A 70 -17.82 -23.37 -1.49
CA GLN A 70 -16.84 -24.26 -0.86
C GLN A 70 -16.24 -23.63 0.41
N PHE A 71 -15.91 -22.34 0.36
CA PHE A 71 -15.50 -21.56 1.51
C PHE A 71 -16.67 -20.70 1.99
N ASN A 72 -17.14 -20.98 3.20
CA ASN A 72 -18.31 -20.34 3.77
C ASN A 72 -18.07 -18.90 4.22
N TYR A 73 -16.82 -18.46 4.38
CA TYR A 73 -16.50 -17.11 4.85
C TYR A 73 -15.48 -16.44 3.94
N PHE A 74 -15.78 -15.21 3.54
CA PHE A 74 -14.95 -14.42 2.65
C PHE A 74 -14.58 -13.09 3.31
N TYR A 75 -13.30 -12.93 3.64
CA TYR A 75 -12.74 -11.74 4.27
C TYR A 75 -12.01 -10.91 3.22
N VAL A 76 -12.31 -9.62 3.17
CA VAL A 76 -11.69 -8.67 2.25
C VAL A 76 -11.28 -7.43 3.03
N CYS A 77 -10.07 -6.94 2.80
CA CYS A 77 -9.63 -5.60 3.19
C CYS A 77 -9.12 -4.87 1.96
N GLN A 78 -9.60 -3.65 1.75
CA GLN A 78 -9.12 -2.74 0.71
C GLN A 78 -8.24 -1.65 1.31
N TYR A 79 -7.15 -1.33 0.62
CA TYR A 79 -6.10 -0.42 1.08
C TYR A 79 -5.94 0.72 0.09
N CYS A 80 -6.04 1.97 0.56
CA CYS A 80 -6.02 3.13 -0.31
C CYS A 80 -4.99 4.17 0.16
N PRO A 81 -4.14 4.73 -0.73
CA PRO A 81 -3.74 4.24 -2.06
C PRO A 81 -3.34 2.75 -2.12
N PRO A 82 -3.38 2.12 -3.31
CA PRO A 82 -2.97 0.72 -3.48
C PRO A 82 -1.48 0.57 -3.23
N GLY A 83 -1.11 -0.55 -2.61
CA GLY A 83 0.28 -0.96 -2.48
C GLY A 83 0.76 -1.80 -3.66
N ASN A 84 1.86 -2.52 -3.44
CA ASN A 84 2.39 -3.56 -4.33
C ASN A 84 2.67 -3.07 -5.76
N ASN A 85 3.19 -1.85 -5.90
CA ASN A 85 3.76 -1.41 -7.17
C ASN A 85 4.91 -2.36 -7.55
N GLY A 86 4.85 -2.95 -8.75
CA GLY A 86 5.82 -3.94 -9.22
C GLY A 86 7.28 -3.46 -9.23
N MET A 87 7.53 -2.16 -9.45
CA MET A 87 8.88 -1.58 -9.40
C MET A 87 9.41 -1.39 -7.96
N GLN A 88 8.53 -1.40 -6.95
CA GLN A 88 8.85 -1.12 -5.55
C GLN A 88 8.55 -2.30 -4.62
N LEU A 89 8.11 -3.44 -5.16
CA LEU A 89 7.62 -4.56 -4.35
C LEU A 89 8.68 -5.08 -3.36
N ALA A 90 9.96 -5.06 -3.75
CA ALA A 90 11.08 -5.44 -2.87
C ALA A 90 11.37 -4.43 -1.75
N ALA A 91 10.88 -3.19 -1.84
CA ALA A 91 11.09 -2.11 -0.89
C ALA A 91 9.75 -1.36 -0.63
N PRO A 92 8.79 -1.99 0.09
CA PRO A 92 7.43 -1.46 0.32
C PRO A 92 7.38 -0.20 1.19
N TYR A 93 8.51 0.18 1.78
CA TYR A 93 8.74 1.42 2.50
C TYR A 93 10.20 1.82 2.34
N ARG A 94 10.53 3.07 2.65
CA ARG A 94 11.93 3.53 2.70
C ARG A 94 12.57 3.13 4.03
N SER A 95 13.61 2.32 3.98
CA SER A 95 14.41 1.98 5.17
C SER A 95 15.16 3.20 5.70
N GLY A 96 15.16 3.38 7.03
CA GLY A 96 15.82 4.48 7.72
C GLY A 96 15.30 4.68 9.14
N PRO A 97 15.76 5.73 9.85
CA PRO A 97 15.22 6.10 11.14
C PRO A 97 13.71 6.38 11.06
N LYS A 98 12.98 5.98 12.11
CA LYS A 98 11.54 6.21 12.20
C LYS A 98 11.23 7.69 12.02
N CYS A 99 10.24 7.98 11.17
CA CYS A 99 9.75 9.34 10.91
C CYS A 99 10.77 10.35 10.37
N ALA A 100 11.91 9.90 9.82
CA ALA A 100 12.90 10.80 9.22
C ALA A 100 12.32 11.65 8.08
N ASP A 101 11.36 11.11 7.33
CA ASP A 101 10.68 11.79 6.22
C ASP A 101 9.46 12.61 6.64
N CYS A 102 9.10 12.64 7.93
CA CYS A 102 7.91 13.35 8.44
C CYS A 102 8.17 14.02 9.81
N PRO A 103 9.19 14.90 9.92
CA PRO A 103 9.47 15.60 11.18
C PRO A 103 8.25 16.42 11.62
N GLY A 104 7.89 16.34 12.90
CA GLY A 104 6.71 17.00 13.47
C GLY A 104 5.37 16.29 13.20
N HIS A 105 5.36 15.24 12.37
CA HIS A 105 4.15 14.48 12.01
C HIS A 105 4.35 12.99 12.26
N CYS A 106 4.71 12.64 13.50
CA CYS A 106 5.04 11.28 13.91
C CYS A 106 4.21 10.84 15.12
N ASP A 107 3.45 9.75 14.98
CA ASP A 107 2.83 9.04 16.10
C ASP A 107 3.49 7.66 16.25
N ARG A 108 4.25 7.46 17.33
CA ARG A 108 4.87 6.17 17.71
C ARG A 108 5.65 5.48 16.57
N GLY A 109 6.26 6.27 15.69
CA GLY A 109 7.07 5.78 14.56
C GLY A 109 6.33 5.68 13.22
N LEU A 110 5.07 6.13 13.17
CA LEU A 110 4.27 6.22 11.94
C LEU A 110 4.05 7.68 11.55
N CYS A 111 4.20 7.98 10.26
CA CYS A 111 3.91 9.32 9.74
C CYS A 111 2.40 9.60 9.72
N THR A 112 2.00 10.84 10.04
CA THR A 112 0.59 11.27 10.15
C THR A 112 0.19 12.34 9.13
N ASN A 113 1.08 12.65 8.18
CA ASN A 113 0.91 13.67 7.14
C ASN A 113 0.86 13.06 5.72
N PRO A 114 -0.14 12.21 5.37
CA PRO A 114 -0.24 11.66 4.03
C PRO A 114 -0.71 12.71 3.01
N CYS A 115 -0.14 12.68 1.80
CA CYS A 115 -0.59 13.49 0.69
C CYS A 115 -1.99 13.08 0.23
N LYS A 116 -2.89 14.05 0.05
CA LYS A 116 -4.27 13.82 -0.41
C LYS A 116 -4.43 13.87 -1.93
N HIS A 117 -3.43 14.41 -2.62
CA HIS A 117 -3.35 14.34 -4.07
C HIS A 117 -2.78 13.00 -4.51
N ARG A 118 -3.06 12.61 -5.76
CA ARG A 118 -2.54 11.38 -6.35
C ARG A 118 -1.95 11.68 -7.72
N ASP A 119 -0.75 11.18 -7.93
CA ASP A 119 -0.13 11.19 -9.25
C ASP A 119 -0.77 10.12 -10.14
N VAL A 120 -0.97 10.47 -11.40
CA VAL A 120 -1.47 9.56 -12.43
C VAL A 120 -0.34 8.69 -12.98
N PHE A 121 0.89 9.23 -13.01
CA PHE A 121 2.06 8.52 -13.49
C PHE A 121 3.05 8.23 -12.37
N GLU A 122 3.59 7.03 -12.37
CA GLU A 122 4.62 6.61 -11.40
C GLU A 122 5.94 7.38 -11.61
N THR A 123 6.18 7.87 -12.83
CA THR A 123 7.35 8.65 -13.23
C THR A 123 7.21 10.16 -12.95
N CYS A 124 6.19 10.58 -12.20
CA CYS A 124 5.93 12.00 -11.94
C CYS A 124 7.10 12.76 -11.32
N LYS A 125 7.92 12.10 -10.49
CA LYS A 125 9.18 12.68 -9.98
C LYS A 125 10.14 13.06 -11.12
N ASN A 126 10.33 12.17 -12.10
CA ASN A 126 11.18 12.42 -13.27
C ASN A 126 10.58 13.51 -14.17
N LEU A 127 9.26 13.48 -14.39
CA LEU A 127 8.57 14.48 -15.19
C LEU A 127 8.67 15.89 -14.59
N LYS A 128 8.56 16.03 -13.27
CA LYS A 128 8.79 17.31 -12.57
C LYS A 128 10.22 17.81 -12.79
N THR A 129 11.22 16.94 -12.72
CA THR A 129 12.62 17.34 -12.94
C THR A 129 12.85 17.81 -14.38
N LEU A 130 12.23 17.15 -15.37
CA LEU A 130 12.42 17.46 -16.79
C LEU A 130 11.64 18.69 -17.26
N PHE A 131 10.40 18.87 -16.79
CA PHE A 131 9.46 19.87 -17.33
C PHE A 131 8.96 20.90 -16.32
N SER A 132 9.31 20.76 -15.04
CA SER A 132 8.75 21.54 -13.92
C SER A 132 7.25 21.32 -13.69
N CYS A 133 6.74 21.88 -12.58
CA CYS A 133 5.32 21.85 -12.24
C CYS A 133 4.49 22.93 -12.96
N ASP A 134 5.13 23.83 -13.70
CA ASP A 134 4.44 24.84 -14.52
C ASP A 134 3.99 24.27 -15.86
N HIS A 135 4.65 23.20 -16.33
CA HIS A 135 4.25 22.51 -17.55
C HIS A 135 2.86 21.88 -17.38
N SER A 136 1.95 22.21 -18.30
CA SER A 136 0.52 21.85 -18.24
C SER A 136 0.28 20.37 -17.94
N MET A 137 0.99 19.47 -18.64
CA MET A 137 0.87 18.02 -18.42
C MET A 137 1.28 17.60 -17.00
N VAL A 138 2.40 18.11 -16.48
CA VAL A 138 2.91 17.73 -15.15
C VAL A 138 1.98 18.28 -14.07
N LYS A 139 1.56 19.53 -14.21
CA LYS A 139 0.61 20.18 -13.30
C LYS A 139 -0.70 19.39 -13.17
N GLN A 140 -1.20 18.83 -14.28
CA GLN A 140 -2.47 18.09 -14.29
C GLN A 140 -2.33 16.63 -13.87
N LYS A 141 -1.25 15.96 -14.30
CA LYS A 141 -1.07 14.50 -14.10
C LYS A 141 -0.23 14.14 -12.88
N CYS A 142 0.50 15.10 -12.30
CA CYS A 142 1.38 14.91 -11.15
C CYS A 142 1.05 15.84 -9.97
N PRO A 143 -0.23 15.95 -9.54
CA PRO A 143 -0.61 16.90 -8.52
C PRO A 143 -0.01 16.58 -7.13
N ALA A 144 0.29 15.31 -6.82
CA ALA A 144 0.94 14.96 -5.55
C ALA A 144 2.39 15.45 -5.56
N THR A 145 3.15 15.06 -6.58
CA THR A 145 4.56 15.49 -6.75
C THR A 145 4.73 17.02 -6.82
N CYS A 146 3.71 17.73 -7.31
CA CYS A 146 3.75 19.19 -7.43
C CYS A 146 3.24 19.97 -6.23
N ARG A 147 2.29 19.43 -5.45
CA ARG A 147 1.62 20.19 -4.39
C ARG A 147 1.96 19.73 -2.98
N CYS A 148 2.29 18.45 -2.81
CA CYS A 148 2.67 17.89 -1.52
C CYS A 148 4.18 18.05 -1.35
N THR A 149 4.60 19.04 -0.57
CA THR A 149 6.02 19.35 -0.34
C THR A 149 6.54 18.84 0.99
N THR A 150 5.63 18.56 1.93
CA THR A 150 5.97 18.11 3.28
C THR A 150 5.32 16.76 3.61
N GLU A 151 4.30 16.38 2.85
CA GLU A 151 3.51 15.18 3.04
C GLU A 151 4.13 13.94 2.38
N ILE A 152 3.78 12.77 2.91
CA ILE A 152 4.17 11.48 2.33
C ILE A 152 3.37 11.23 1.05
N ILE A 153 4.06 11.11 -0.08
CA ILE A 153 3.53 10.78 -1.42
C ILE A 153 3.78 9.30 -1.69
#